data_AF-A0AAU8YBG5-F1
#
_entry.id   AF-A0AAU8YBG5-F1
#
_cell.length_a   1.000
_cell.length_b   1.000
_cell.length_c   1.000
_cell.angle_alpha   90.00
_cell.angle_beta   90.00
_cell.angle_gamma   90.00
#
_symmetry.space_group_name_H-M   'P 1'
#
loop_
_entity.id
_entity.type
_entity.pdbx_description
1 polymer ?
#
loop_
_entity_poly.entity_id
_entity_poly.type
_entity_poly.pdbx_seq_one_letter_code
_entity_poly.pdbx_strand_id
1 'polypeptide(L)'
;MKMLKKVIQLIRNESKRPWSEVSSWALAPIGGASKFIAWALTLAVLGVMPGLIQATNEVGITALGVGAYSAVGLMALTAGHFRTVAKRCFELLYQRHYR
;
A
#
# COMPACT_ATOMS: atom_id res chain seq x y z
N MET A 1 14.15 4.95 -25.12
CA MET A 1 13.11 6.01 -25.15
C MET A 1 11.70 5.52 -25.53
N LYS A 2 11.51 4.64 -26.53
CA LYS A 2 10.17 4.13 -26.91
C LYS A 2 9.46 3.35 -25.79
N MET A 3 10.17 2.49 -25.08
CA MET A 3 9.62 1.72 -23.94
C MET A 3 9.15 2.62 -22.81
N LEU A 4 9.95 3.64 -22.45
CA LEU A 4 9.60 4.61 -21.42
C LEU A 4 8.33 5.40 -21.78
N LYS A 5 8.20 5.84 -23.05
CA LYS A 5 6.96 6.48 -23.52
C LYS A 5 5.75 5.55 -23.48
N LYS A 6 5.93 4.27 -23.79
CA LYS A 6 4.87 3.25 -23.72
C LYS A 6 4.42 3.01 -22.28
N VAL A 7 5.37 2.92 -21.35
CA VAL A 7 5.10 2.80 -19.90
C VAL A 7 4.38 4.05 -19.38
N ILE A 8 4.86 5.24 -19.74
CA ILE A 8 4.21 6.52 -19.37
C ILE A 8 2.80 6.61 -19.95
N GLN A 9 2.58 6.15 -21.19
CA GLN A 9 1.26 6.13 -21.81
C GLN A 9 0.33 5.10 -21.17
N LEU A 10 0.81 3.92 -20.80
CA LEU A 10 0.04 2.90 -20.07
C LEU A 10 -0.41 3.43 -18.70
N ILE A 11 0.52 4.01 -17.93
CA ILE A 11 0.22 4.63 -16.62
C ILE A 11 -0.77 5.79 -16.78
N ARG A 12 -0.60 6.64 -17.80
CA ARG A 12 -1.51 7.75 -18.09
C ARG A 12 -2.90 7.28 -18.56
N ASN A 13 -2.99 6.13 -19.23
CA ASN A 13 -4.25 5.61 -19.76
C ASN A 13 -5.04 4.80 -18.72
N GLU A 14 -4.37 4.07 -17.82
CA GLU A 14 -5.03 3.41 -16.68
C GLU A 14 -5.72 4.41 -15.74
N SER A 15 -5.14 5.60 -15.58
CA SER A 15 -5.71 6.65 -14.73
C SER A 15 -7.12 7.11 -15.14
N LYS A 16 -7.60 6.78 -16.34
CA LYS A 16 -8.86 7.31 -16.86
C LYS A 16 -10.09 6.45 -16.60
N ARG A 17 -9.94 5.16 -16.26
CA ARG A 17 -11.13 4.34 -15.94
C ARG A 17 -11.51 4.55 -14.48
N PRO A 18 -12.65 5.19 -14.19
CA PRO A 18 -13.07 5.41 -12.82
C PRO A 18 -13.37 4.04 -12.19
N TRP A 19 -12.93 3.84 -10.95
CA TRP A 19 -13.18 2.62 -10.16
C TRP A 19 -14.67 2.27 -10.05
N SER A 20 -15.56 3.22 -10.35
CA SER A 20 -17.00 3.03 -10.47
C SER A 20 -17.45 2.18 -11.66
N GLU A 21 -16.61 1.97 -12.68
CA GLU A 21 -16.90 1.09 -13.81
C GLU A 21 -16.50 -0.37 -13.54
N VAL A 22 -15.71 -0.63 -12.50
CA VAL A 22 -15.30 -1.99 -12.13
C VAL A 22 -16.48 -2.75 -11.53
N SER A 23 -16.67 -4.00 -11.94
CA SER A 23 -17.79 -4.83 -11.45
C SER A 23 -17.69 -5.08 -9.94
N SER A 24 -18.84 -5.16 -9.27
CA SER A 24 -18.91 -5.41 -7.82
C SER A 24 -18.20 -6.69 -7.40
N TRP A 25 -18.31 -7.73 -8.24
CA TRP A 25 -17.63 -9.00 -8.03
C TRP A 25 -16.10 -8.90 -8.12
N ALA A 26 -15.55 -8.00 -8.93
CA ALA A 26 -14.10 -7.77 -9.01
C ALA A 26 -13.59 -6.83 -7.89
N LEU A 27 -14.41 -5.89 -7.42
CA LEU A 27 -14.05 -4.97 -6.34
C LEU A 27 -13.86 -5.67 -4.99
N ALA A 28 -14.64 -6.72 -4.71
CA ALA A 28 -14.56 -7.48 -3.46
C ALA A 28 -13.20 -8.17 -3.24
N PRO A 29 -12.67 -8.99 -4.18
CA PRO A 29 -11.36 -9.62 -4.03
C PRO A 29 -10.23 -8.60 -4.06
N ILE A 30 -10.32 -7.52 -4.86
CA ILE A 30 -9.30 -6.46 -4.89
C ILE A 30 -9.23 -5.72 -3.55
N GLY A 31 -10.39 -5.31 -3.02
CA GLY A 31 -10.47 -4.64 -1.72
C GLY A 31 -10.05 -5.54 -0.58
N GLY A 32 -10.47 -6.81 -0.60
CA GLY A 32 -10.10 -7.83 0.39
C GLY A 32 -8.60 -8.13 0.39
N ALA A 33 -8.01 -8.40 -0.77
CA ALA A 33 -6.58 -8.62 -0.92
C ALA A 33 -5.77 -7.39 -0.47
N SER A 34 -6.20 -6.19 -0.87
CA SER A 34 -5.55 -4.94 -0.44
C SER A 34 -5.61 -4.77 1.09
N LYS A 35 -6.75 -5.07 1.71
CA LYS A 35 -6.89 -5.01 3.17
C LYS A 35 -5.96 -6.00 3.86
N PHE A 36 -5.83 -7.21 3.31
CA PHE A 36 -4.94 -8.23 3.85
C PHE A 36 -3.47 -7.83 3.73
N ILE A 37 -3.03 -7.31 2.58
CA ILE A 37 -1.67 -6.81 2.38
C ILE A 37 -1.37 -5.66 3.33
N ALA A 38 -2.29 -4.70 3.46
CA ALA A 38 -2.14 -3.58 4.39
C ALA A 38 -1.99 -4.06 5.84
N TRP A 39 -2.78 -5.05 6.25
CA TRP A 39 -2.70 -5.64 7.59
C TRP A 39 -1.37 -6.36 7.81
N ALA A 40 -0.95 -7.22 6.89
CA ALA A 40 0.31 -7.97 6.98
C ALA A 40 1.53 -7.03 7.07
N LEU A 41 1.59 -6.00 6.22
CA LEU A 41 2.67 -5.00 6.27
C LEU A 41 2.65 -4.19 7.57
N THR A 42 1.46 -3.84 8.06
CA THR A 42 1.34 -3.13 9.34
C THR A 42 1.88 -3.98 10.50
N LEU A 43 1.54 -5.28 10.52
CA LEU A 43 2.08 -6.19 11.54
C LEU A 43 3.60 -6.37 11.42
N ALA A 44 4.13 -6.49 10.21
CA ALA A 44 5.57 -6.58 9.99
C ALA A 44 6.29 -5.33 10.53
N VAL A 45 5.76 -4.14 10.27
CA VAL A 45 6.29 -2.88 10.82
C VAL A 45 6.23 -2.88 12.35
N LEU A 46 5.08 -3.21 12.94
CA LEU A 46 4.92 -3.24 14.40
C LEU A 46 5.82 -4.28 15.08
N GLY A 47 6.13 -5.39 14.42
CA GLY A 47 7.02 -6.42 14.95
C GLY A 47 8.50 -6.03 14.90
N VAL A 48 8.94 -5.31 13.86
CA VAL A 48 10.35 -4.96 13.67
C VAL A 48 10.73 -3.63 14.33
N MET A 49 9.80 -2.67 14.39
CA MET A 49 10.08 -1.31 14.85
C MET A 49 10.64 -1.22 16.29
N PRO A 50 10.13 -1.96 17.28
CA PRO A 50 10.67 -1.90 18.64
C PRO A 50 12.13 -2.35 18.72
N GLY A 51 12.48 -3.44 18.04
CA GLY A 51 13.85 -3.95 18.00
C GLY A 51 14.80 -2.98 17.28
N LEU A 52 14.32 -2.32 16.22
CA LEU A 52 15.10 -1.31 15.51
C LEU A 52 15.37 -0.08 16.40
N ILE A 53 14.37 0.38 17.15
CA ILE A 53 14.52 1.49 18.11
C ILE A 53 15.51 1.11 19.20
N GLN A 54 15.40 -0.08 19.77
CA GLN A 54 16.31 -0.56 20.81
C GLN A 54 17.77 -0.60 20.29
N ALA A 55 18.00 -1.20 19.13
CA ALA A 55 19.33 -1.24 18.53
C ALA A 55 19.89 0.17 18.27
N THR A 56 19.04 1.10 17.81
CA THR A 56 19.44 2.49 17.59
C THR A 56 19.82 3.21 18.88
N ASN A 57 19.13 2.90 19.99
CA ASN A 57 19.45 3.48 21.30
C ASN A 57 20.78 2.97 21.85
N GLU A 58 21.17 1.73 21.51
CA GLU A 58 22.42 1.11 22.00
C GLU A 58 23.65 1.57 21.20
N VAL A 59 23.57 1.58 19.87
CA VAL A 59 24.74 1.88 19.01
C VAL A 59 24.67 3.24 18.30
N GLY A 60 23.59 4.00 18.53
CA GLY A 60 23.32 5.25 17.84
C GLY A 60 22.78 5.06 16.41
N ILE A 61 22.59 6.18 15.70
CA ILE A 61 22.16 6.15 14.29
C ILE A 61 23.36 5.80 13.41
N THR A 62 23.36 4.57 12.90
CA THR A 62 24.35 4.10 11.92
C THR A 62 23.80 4.21 10.49
N ALA A 63 24.66 4.17 9.48
CA ALA A 63 24.25 4.13 8.08
C ALA A 63 23.32 2.93 7.78
N LEU A 64 23.58 1.78 8.41
CA LEU A 64 22.74 0.60 8.32
C LEU A 64 21.38 0.83 9.01
N GLY A 65 21.38 1.50 10.17
CA GLY A 65 20.16 1.94 10.85
C GLY A 65 19.29 2.82 9.96
N VAL A 66 19.86 3.84 9.31
CA VAL A 66 19.13 4.71 8.36
C VAL A 66 18.51 3.89 7.22
N GLY A 67 19.23 2.91 6.68
CA GLY A 67 18.70 1.99 5.67
C GLY A 67 17.52 1.17 6.19
N ALA A 68 17.62 0.63 7.41
CA ALA A 68 16.56 -0.15 8.04
C ALA A 68 15.31 0.71 8.32
N TYR A 69 15.46 1.93 8.86
CA TYR A 69 14.33 2.86 9.06
C TYR A 69 13.67 3.24 7.73
N SER A 70 14.47 3.45 6.69
CA SER A 70 13.95 3.76 5.34
C SER A 70 13.13 2.59 4.79
N ALA A 71 13.59 1.36 4.94
CA ALA A 71 12.86 0.16 4.53
C ALA A 71 11.55 -0.01 5.31
N VAL A 72 11.59 0.16 6.64
CA VAL A 72 10.38 0.09 7.49
C VAL A 72 9.40 1.21 7.15
N GLY A 73 9.89 2.43 6.91
CA GLY A 73 9.09 3.55 6.44
C GLY A 73 8.40 3.26 5.11
N LEU A 74 9.13 2.67 4.14
CA LEU A 74 8.56 2.27 2.85
C LEU A 74 7.46 1.22 3.00
N MET A 75 7.65 0.24 3.90
CA MET A 75 6.61 -0.75 4.22
C MET A 75 5.37 -0.10 4.81
N ALA A 76 5.53 0.85 5.75
CA ALA A 76 4.42 1.58 6.34
C ALA A 76 3.66 2.42 5.30
N LEU A 77 4.37 3.11 4.40
CA LEU A 77 3.76 3.86 3.30
C LEU A 77 2.98 2.94 2.35
N THR A 78 3.56 1.79 2.03
CA THR A 78 2.92 0.77 1.17
C THR A 78 1.65 0.23 1.85
N ALA A 79 1.71 -0.06 3.15
CA ALA A 79 0.54 -0.46 3.92
C ALA A 79 -0.57 0.60 3.90
N GLY A 80 -0.19 1.88 4.04
CA GLY A 80 -1.09 3.02 3.94
C GLY A 80 -1.78 3.10 2.58
N HIS A 81 -1.03 2.91 1.49
CA HIS A 81 -1.58 2.88 0.14
C HIS A 81 -2.60 1.75 -0.05
N PHE A 82 -2.28 0.52 0.34
CA PHE A 82 -3.25 -0.58 0.22
C PHE A 82 -4.48 -0.39 1.11
N ARG A 83 -4.33 0.30 2.25
CA ARG A 83 -5.46 0.66 3.12
C ARG A 83 -6.40 1.68 2.45
N THR A 84 -5.88 2.66 1.71
CA THR A 84 -6.73 3.62 0.98
C THR A 84 -7.44 2.94 -0.18
N VAL A 85 -6.77 2.04 -0.91
CA VAL A 85 -7.39 1.20 -1.96
C VAL A 85 -8.54 0.37 -1.37
N ALA A 86 -8.28 -0.36 -0.29
CA ALA A 86 -9.29 -1.17 0.39
C ALA A 86 -10.49 -0.33 0.85
N LYS A 87 -10.24 0.86 1.42
CA LYS A 87 -11.30 1.80 1.85
C LYS A 87 -12.15 2.24 0.65
N ARG A 88 -11.53 2.57 -0.48
CA ARG A 88 -12.27 3.00 -1.67
C ARG A 88 -13.10 1.88 -2.28
N CYS A 89 -12.57 0.66 -2.35
CA CYS A 89 -13.34 -0.51 -2.79
C CYS A 89 -14.55 -0.77 -1.89
N PHE A 90 -14.36 -0.69 -0.56
CA PHE A 90 -15.44 -0.88 0.40
C PHE A 90 -16.52 0.19 0.26
N GLU A 91 -16.14 1.45 0.10
CA GLU A 91 -17.09 2.56 -0.11
C GLU A 91 -17.95 2.37 -1.37
N LEU A 92 -17.34 1.95 -2.48
CA LEU A 92 -18.07 1.65 -3.73
C LEU A 92 -19.00 0.44 -3.59
N LEU A 93 -18.56 -0.61 -2.91
CA LEU A 93 -19.40 -1.78 -2.64
C LEU A 93 -20.58 -1.41 -1.74
N TYR A 94 -20.33 -0.60 -0.71
CA TYR A 94 -21.35 -0.13 0.22
C TYR A 94 -22.42 0.69 -0.51
N GLN A 95 -21.99 1.64 -1.35
CA GLN A 95 -22.89 2.47 -2.18
C GLN A 95 -23.74 1.67 -3.18
N ARG A 96 -23.30 0.48 -3.60
CA ARG A 96 -24.04 -0.33 -4.59
C ARG A 96 -25.01 -1.35 -3.99
N HIS A 97 -24.73 -1.83 -2.78
CA HIS A 97 -25.52 -2.91 -2.17
C HIS A 97 -26.38 -2.47 -0.99
N TYR A 98 -26.04 -1.35 -0.34
CA TYR A 98 -26.67 -0.94 0.92
C TYR A 98 -27.25 0.49 0.89
N ARG A 99 -26.99 1.25 -0.17
CA ARG A 99 -27.58 2.56 -0.42
C ARG A 99 -28.34 2.52 -1.73
#